data_AF-A0A839Q5F3-F1
#
_entry.id   AF-A0A839Q5F3-F1
#
_cell.length_a   1.000
_cell.length_b   1.000
_cell.length_c   1.000
_cell.angle_alpha   90.00
_cell.angle_beta   90.00
_cell.angle_gamma   90.00
#
_symmetry.space_group_name_H-M   'P 1'
#
loop_
_entity.id
_entity.type
_entity.pdbx_description
1 polymer ?
#
loop_
_entity_poly.entity_id
_entity_poly.type
_entity_poly.pdbx_seq_one_letter_code
_entity_poly.pdbx_strand_id
1 'polypeptide(L)'
;ASIKDVVAEVQTYVPGYRLLNEPQFDEPSVVNGGQHLVTTFIEVEGAGDYLPPYAGNLDIMTAAAAKVGDEIAKDRVAATSDERLREEQTISGGHA
;
A
#
# COMPACT_ATOMS: atom_id res chain seq x y z
N ALA A 1 10.39 -13.13 -3.53
CA ALA A 1 10.58 -11.70 -3.89
C ALA A 1 9.27 -10.96 -3.66
N SER A 2 8.26 -11.13 -4.52
CA SER A 2 6.97 -10.39 -4.45
C SER A 2 6.37 -10.18 -3.06
N ILE A 3 6.27 -11.21 -2.20
CA ILE A 3 5.74 -11.04 -0.82
C ILE A 3 6.54 -10.01 -0.01
N LYS A 4 7.88 -10.04 -0.11
CA LYS A 4 8.75 -9.08 0.59
C LYS A 4 8.60 -7.67 0.03
N ASP A 5 8.38 -7.56 -1.28
CA ASP A 5 8.15 -6.27 -1.94
C ASP A 5 6.83 -5.66 -1.46
N VAL A 6 5.76 -6.46 -1.38
CA VAL A 6 4.47 -6.01 -0.83
C VAL A 6 4.58 -5.65 0.65
N VAL A 7 5.32 -6.42 1.45
CA VAL A 7 5.56 -6.08 2.86
C VAL A 7 6.25 -4.72 2.97
N ALA A 8 7.29 -4.47 2.17
CA ALA A 8 7.98 -3.19 2.15
C ALA A 8 7.07 -2.04 1.68
N GLU A 9 6.19 -2.29 0.71
CA GLU A 9 5.20 -1.32 0.26
C GLU A 9 4.19 -0.97 1.37
N VAL A 10 3.64 -1.98 2.06
CA VAL A 10 2.70 -1.76 3.18
C VAL A 10 3.38 -1.00 4.32
N GLN A 11 4.65 -1.30 4.60
CA GLN A 11 5.44 -0.60 5.62
C GLN A 11 5.59 0.91 5.36
N THR A 12 5.40 1.37 4.12
CA THR A 12 5.44 2.82 3.83
C THR A 12 4.29 3.60 4.49
N TYR A 13 3.20 2.92 4.86
CA TYR A 13 2.07 3.52 5.57
C TYR A 13 1.72 2.82 6.88
N VAL A 14 2.17 1.58 7.13
CA VAL A 14 2.08 0.90 8.44
C VAL A 14 3.44 0.33 8.84
N PRO A 15 4.31 1.12 9.50
CA PRO A 15 5.68 0.69 9.82
C PRO A 15 5.77 -0.59 10.67
N GLY A 16 4.74 -0.87 11.48
CA GLY A 16 4.66 -2.07 12.31
C GLY A 16 4.19 -3.35 11.59
N TYR A 17 3.84 -3.27 10.29
CA TYR A 17 3.47 -4.43 9.48
C TYR A 17 4.72 -5.26 9.13
N ARG A 18 4.82 -6.49 9.63
CA ARG A 18 6.04 -7.32 9.46
C ARG A 18 5.74 -8.79 9.27
N LEU A 19 6.63 -9.47 8.54
CA LEU A 19 6.66 -10.93 8.51
C LEU A 19 7.21 -11.47 9.83
N LEU A 20 6.54 -12.45 10.41
CA LEU A 20 7.05 -13.20 11.57
C LEU A 20 8.05 -14.28 11.15
N ASN A 21 7.87 -14.85 9.95
CA ASN A 21 8.73 -15.86 9.37
C ASN A 21 8.84 -15.65 7.86
N GLU A 22 9.86 -16.26 7.24
CA GLU A 22 9.90 -16.38 5.78
C GLU A 22 8.64 -17.11 5.27
N PRO A 23 8.14 -16.82 4.07
CA PRO A 23 7.03 -17.55 3.48
C PRO A 23 7.31 -19.06 3.47
N GLN A 24 6.38 -19.85 4.01
CA GLN A 24 6.49 -21.30 4.08
C GLN A 24 5.84 -21.91 2.84
N PHE A 25 6.47 -22.94 2.27
CA PHE A 25 6.02 -23.59 1.04
C PHE A 25 5.75 -25.06 1.32
N ASP A 26 4.52 -25.48 1.08
CA ASP A 26 4.10 -26.87 1.22
C ASP A 26 3.84 -27.51 -0.15
N GLU A 27 4.27 -28.75 -0.29
CA GLU A 27 3.97 -29.58 -1.46
C GLU A 27 2.50 -30.06 -1.46
N PRO A 28 1.95 -30.45 -2.63
CA PRO A 28 0.64 -31.08 -2.73
C PRO A 28 0.48 -32.25 -1.76
N SER A 29 -0.60 -32.22 -0.99
CA SER A 29 -0.94 -33.22 0.02
C SER A 29 -2.45 -33.39 0.14
N VAL A 30 -2.90 -34.46 0.80
CA VAL A 30 -4.33 -34.63 1.11
C VAL A 30 -4.89 -33.49 1.97
N VAL A 31 -4.06 -32.84 2.79
CA VAL A 31 -4.49 -31.79 3.73
C VAL A 31 -4.75 -30.46 3.00
N ASN A 32 -3.99 -30.15 1.96
CA ASN A 32 -4.16 -28.94 1.14
C ASN A 32 -4.93 -29.18 -0.18
N GLY A 33 -5.59 -30.34 -0.29
CA GLY A 33 -6.40 -30.70 -1.46
C GLY A 33 -5.60 -30.98 -2.73
N GLY A 34 -4.34 -31.40 -2.59
CA GLY A 34 -3.45 -31.71 -3.71
C GLY A 34 -2.87 -30.47 -4.40
N GLN A 35 -2.73 -29.36 -3.69
CA GLN A 35 -2.25 -28.08 -4.22
C GLN A 35 -0.94 -27.66 -3.54
N HIS A 36 -0.09 -26.93 -4.26
CA HIS A 36 0.97 -26.17 -3.61
C HIS A 36 0.36 -25.07 -2.74
N LEU A 37 0.88 -24.88 -1.53
CA LEU A 37 0.43 -23.85 -0.61
C LEU A 37 1.59 -22.96 -0.21
N VAL A 38 1.33 -21.65 -0.16
CA VAL A 38 2.25 -20.67 0.43
C VAL A 38 1.59 -20.06 1.65
N THR A 39 2.18 -20.24 2.82
CA THR A 39 1.68 -19.70 4.09
C THR A 39 2.57 -18.56 4.55
N THR A 40 1.96 -17.43 4.88
CA THR A 40 2.66 -16.22 5.33
C THR A 40 2.11 -15.79 6.68
N PHE A 41 2.99 -15.61 7.66
CA PHE A 41 2.63 -15.14 9.00
C PHE A 41 3.04 -13.69 9.15
N ILE A 42 2.08 -12.83 9.51
CA ILE A 42 2.29 -11.40 9.72
C ILE A 42 1.89 -10.98 11.13
N GLU A 43 2.54 -9.94 11.60
CA GLU A 43 2.13 -9.17 12.76
C GLU A 43 1.94 -7.71 12.35
N VAL A 44 0.95 -7.07 12.96
CA VAL A 44 0.64 -5.66 12.72
C VAL A 44 0.62 -4.95 14.06
N GLU A 45 1.67 -4.17 14.29
CA GLU A 45 1.75 -3.25 15.43
C GLU A 45 1.29 -1.86 14.96
N GLY A 46 0.36 -1.26 15.70
CA GLY A 46 -0.14 0.08 15.41
C GLY A 46 0.86 1.16 15.80
N ALA A 47 0.79 2.32 15.14
CA ALA A 47 1.70 3.45 15.37
C ALA A 47 1.61 4.06 16.78
N GLY A 48 0.48 3.86 17.48
CA GLY A 48 0.30 4.36 18.84
C GLY A 48 -0.20 5.80 18.95
N ASP A 49 -0.66 6.40 17.84
CA ASP A 49 -1.03 7.82 17.77
C ASP A 49 -2.20 8.21 18.70
N TYR A 50 -3.18 7.31 18.82
CA TYR A 50 -4.34 7.47 19.70
C TYR A 50 -4.71 6.15 20.39
N LEU A 51 -4.70 5.07 19.62
CA LEU A 51 -4.93 3.72 20.11
C LEU A 51 -3.61 3.11 20.60
N PRO A 52 -3.64 2.17 21.56
CA PRO A 52 -2.42 1.50 22.02
C PRO A 52 -1.78 0.65 20.90
N PRO A 53 -0.46 0.36 20.93
CA PRO A 53 0.25 -0.33 19.85
C PRO A 53 -0.30 -1.71 19.46
N TYR A 54 -0.94 -2.42 20.40
CA TYR A 54 -1.55 -3.72 20.10
C TYR A 54 -2.83 -3.61 19.23
N ALA A 55 -3.38 -2.41 19.04
CA ALA A 55 -4.57 -2.17 18.23
C ALA A 55 -4.25 -2.00 16.74
N GLY A 56 -3.25 -2.75 16.23
CA GLY A 56 -2.80 -2.67 14.84
C GLY A 56 -3.88 -3.00 13.81
N ASN A 57 -4.91 -3.75 14.19
CA ASN A 57 -6.09 -4.01 13.35
C ASN A 57 -6.90 -2.75 13.04
N LEU A 58 -6.95 -1.77 13.96
CA LEU A 58 -7.61 -0.49 13.74
C LEU A 58 -6.68 0.48 13.04
N ASP A 59 -5.42 0.51 13.46
CA ASP A 59 -4.37 1.38 12.92
C ASP A 59 -4.16 1.14 11.41
N ILE A 60 -4.11 -0.13 10.96
CA ILE A 60 -3.96 -0.46 9.54
C ILE A 60 -5.15 0.03 8.70
N MET A 61 -6.37 0.03 9.24
CA MET A 61 -7.53 0.56 8.51
C MET A 61 -7.41 2.07 8.32
N THR A 62 -7.02 2.80 9.37
CA THR A 62 -6.89 4.26 9.30
C THR A 62 -5.69 4.71 8.47
N ALA A 63 -4.56 4.03 8.59
CA ALA A 63 -3.37 4.29 7.79
C ALA A 63 -3.61 4.03 6.29
N ALA A 64 -4.29 2.92 5.96
CA ALA A 64 -4.68 2.63 4.58
C ALA A 64 -5.64 3.71 4.03
N ALA A 65 -6.64 4.13 4.81
CA ALA A 65 -7.55 5.20 4.41
C ALA A 65 -6.82 6.53 4.15
N ALA A 66 -5.87 6.89 5.02
CA ALA A 66 -5.04 8.08 4.84
C ALA A 66 -4.19 7.97 3.56
N LYS A 67 -3.50 6.85 3.35
CA LYS A 67 -2.69 6.59 2.15
C LYS A 67 -3.53 6.68 0.87
N VAL A 68 -4.73 6.11 0.84
CA VAL A 68 -5.65 6.22 -0.30
C VAL A 68 -6.05 7.68 -0.54
N GLY A 69 -6.37 8.42 0.53
CA GLY A 69 -6.68 9.85 0.44
C GLY A 69 -5.52 10.65 -0.18
N ASP A 70 -4.29 10.38 0.25
CA ASP A 70 -3.08 11.03 -0.27
C ASP A 70 -2.86 10.72 -1.76
N GLU A 71 -3.03 9.46 -2.19
CA GLU A 71 -2.86 9.10 -3.62
C GLU A 71 -3.95 9.72 -4.50
N ILE A 72 -5.21 9.77 -4.05
CA ILE A 72 -6.27 10.49 -4.77
C ILE A 72 -5.95 11.98 -4.88
N ALA A 73 -5.44 12.59 -3.80
CA ALA A 73 -5.07 14.00 -3.82
C ALA A 73 -3.92 14.26 -4.79
N LYS A 74 -2.88 13.42 -4.80
CA LYS A 74 -1.77 13.51 -5.76
C LYS A 74 -2.23 13.40 -7.20
N ASP A 75 -3.08 12.43 -7.51
CA ASP A 75 -3.63 12.22 -8.86
C ASP A 75 -4.43 13.43 -9.33
N ARG A 76 -5.30 13.97 -8.47
CA ARG A 76 -6.07 15.18 -8.79
C ARG A 76 -5.20 16.42 -9.01
N VAL A 77 -4.19 16.63 -8.14
CA VAL A 77 -3.27 17.76 -8.27
C VAL A 77 -2.43 17.66 -9.55
N ALA A 78 -1.99 16.45 -9.92
CA ALA A 78 -1.28 16.19 -11.17
C ALA A 78 -2.16 16.48 -12.38
N ALA A 79 -3.40 15.98 -12.39
CA ALA A 79 -4.37 16.23 -13.47
C ALA A 79 -4.66 17.72 -13.68
N THR A 80 -4.87 18.48 -12.59
CA THR A 80 -5.06 19.93 -12.67
C THR A 80 -3.80 20.65 -13.18
N SER A 81 -2.61 20.18 -12.79
CA SER A 81 -1.35 20.78 -13.25
C SER A 81 -1.14 20.58 -14.76
N ASP A 82 -1.45 19.38 -15.27
CA ASP A 82 -1.39 19.06 -16.69
C ASP A 82 -2.38 19.87 -17.52
N GLU A 83 -3.59 20.11 -17.01
CA GLU A 83 -4.60 20.94 -17.66
C GLU A 83 -4.13 22.40 -17.78
N ARG A 84 -3.60 22.99 -16.70
CA ARG A 84 -3.03 24.35 -16.73
C ARG A 84 -1.87 24.48 -17.72
N LEU A 85 -0.98 23.49 -17.78
CA LEU A 85 0.16 23.50 -18.72
C LEU A 85 -0.32 23.46 -20.18
N ARG A 86 -1.40 22.73 -20.48
CA ARG A 86 -2.01 22.70 -21.82
C ARG A 86 -2.69 24.02 -22.19
N GLU A 87 -3.35 24.67 -21.24
CA GLU A 87 -3.97 26.00 -21.44
C GLU A 87 -2.90 27.07 -21.71
N GLU A 88 -1.82 27.11 -20.92
CA GLU A 88 -0.71 28.06 -21.10
C GLU A 88 -0.03 27.93 -22.47
N GLN A 89 0.18 26.69 -22.95
CA GLN A 89 0.76 26.42 -24.27
C GLN A 89 -0.18 26.83 -25.42
N THR A 90 -1.49 26.70 -25.23
CA THR A 90 -2.49 27.10 -26.23
C THR A 90 -2.56 28.62 -26.35
N ILE A 91 -2.53 29.34 -25.22
CA ILE A 91 -2.55 30.82 -25.19
C ILE A 91 -1.27 31.41 -25.79
N SER A 92 -0.10 30.80 -25.52
CA SER A 92 1.18 31.24 -26.07
C SER A 92 1.37 30.92 -27.55
N GLY A 93 0.67 29.93 -28.11
CA GLY A 93 0.80 29.49 -29.51
C GLY A 93 -0.04 30.27 -30.53
N GLY A 94 -0.97 31.12 -30.09
CA GLY A 94 -1.93 31.83 -30.95
C GLY A 94 -1.49 33.18 -31.53
N HIS A 95 -0.22 33.58 -31.37
CA HIS A 95 0.31 34.88 -31.81
C HIS A 95 1.38 34.79 -32.93
N ALA A 96 1.37 33.71 -33.73
CA ALA A 96 2.20 33.59 -34.94
C ALA A 96 1.40 33.92 -36.21
#